data_AF-A0A168KBZ3-F1
#
_entry.id   AF-A0A168KBZ3-F1
#
_cell.length_a   1.000
_cell.length_b   1.000
_cell.length_c   1.000
_cell.angle_alpha   90.00
_cell.angle_beta   90.00
_cell.angle_gamma   90.00
#
_symmetry.space_group_name_H-M   'P 1'
#
loop_
_entity.id
_entity.type
_entity.pdbx_description
1 polymer ?
#
loop_
_entity_poly.entity_id
_entity_poly.type
_entity_poly.pdbx_seq_one_letter_code
_entity_poly.pdbx_strand_id
1 'polypeptide(L)'
;MRRRITLNIWDRKAGDQDTLLTLEIFPDMTLSTLRESIQAEAKVAPEAQQIYHNGRALTEDTKTMEELQISDGDMLAVHVRDKRPNPNPQAQAARSAPPQPQPEAGAGANDPEMIRLQVLGDPNLRQQLQRQHPELAAAVEDPARFAGILGESQDRERRERLERQRQIEQLNADPFDVENQRKIEEMIRQERVMENLQNAMEHNPEVFGRVHMLYVNVEVNGHKVKAFVDSGAQATIMSPSCAEACGIMRLVDTRFAGVARGVGTANIIGRVHSAQIKIGAMHLPCSFTVMEGKGMDLLLGLDMLKRYQATIDLAKDKLVIQGEEIPFLGEAEIPKEEDGNQNEPTIPGPAGTTIGQRSGAIEPPSETTSSAAQSGAAGAGAGISSIAAPTTTAPAPASASAQTAAQPAGAGPAIQPQHIETLMGMGATREQAIQALQAAEGNVDVAAGIIFF
;
A
#
# COMPACT_ATOMS: atom_id res chain seq x y z
N MET A 1 0.65 13.71 -55.99
CA MET A 1 0.51 12.37 -55.38
C MET A 1 -0.46 12.47 -54.21
N ARG A 2 -1.22 11.43 -53.89
CA ARG A 2 -1.89 11.36 -52.58
C ARG A 2 -0.84 11.09 -51.51
N ARG A 3 -0.99 11.67 -50.32
CA ARG A 3 -0.25 11.31 -49.10
C ARG A 3 -1.24 10.70 -48.12
N ARG A 4 -0.80 9.82 -47.23
CA ARG A 4 -1.58 9.30 -46.10
C ARG A 4 -1.01 9.83 -44.80
N ILE A 5 -1.88 10.19 -43.87
CA ILE A 5 -1.51 10.64 -42.52
C ILE A 5 -2.30 9.88 -41.47
N THR A 6 -1.71 9.73 -40.29
CA THR A 6 -2.37 9.13 -39.13
C THR A 6 -2.69 10.23 -38.12
N LEU A 7 -3.96 10.34 -37.75
CA LEU A 7 -4.42 11.21 -36.68
C LEU A 7 -4.55 10.38 -35.41
N ASN A 8 -4.00 10.87 -34.30
CA ASN A 8 -4.40 10.41 -32.97
C ASN A 8 -5.37 11.42 -32.35
N ILE A 9 -6.62 11.02 -32.14
CA ILE A 9 -7.68 11.89 -31.66
C ILE A 9 -7.94 11.60 -30.18
N TRP A 10 -7.70 12.61 -29.33
CA TRP A 10 -7.88 12.51 -27.88
C TRP A 10 -9.08 13.38 -27.44
N ASP A 11 -10.16 12.72 -27.00
CA ASP A 11 -11.32 13.36 -26.39
C ASP A 11 -11.38 13.10 -24.88
N ARG A 12 -11.26 14.19 -24.11
CA ARG A 12 -11.35 14.21 -22.65
C ARG A 12 -12.69 13.72 -22.08
N LYS A 13 -13.75 13.63 -22.90
CA LYS A 13 -15.05 13.05 -22.52
C LYS A 13 -15.17 11.56 -22.79
N ALA A 14 -14.38 11.01 -23.71
CA ALA A 14 -14.48 9.60 -24.11
C ALA A 14 -13.81 8.64 -23.12
N GLY A 15 -12.90 9.14 -22.27
CA GLY A 15 -12.21 8.34 -21.26
C GLY A 15 -11.00 7.58 -21.80
N ASP A 16 -9.93 8.32 -22.15
CA ASP A 16 -8.60 7.81 -22.50
C ASP A 16 -8.53 6.76 -23.63
N GLN A 17 -9.53 6.75 -24.52
CA GLN A 17 -9.51 6.00 -25.77
C GLN A 17 -8.92 6.82 -26.91
N ASP A 18 -7.59 6.75 -27.04
CA ASP A 18 -6.82 7.27 -28.18
C ASP A 18 -7.37 6.71 -29.50
N THR A 19 -8.08 7.54 -30.26
CA THR A 19 -8.77 7.13 -31.48
C THR A 19 -7.89 7.41 -32.68
N LEU A 20 -7.24 6.37 -33.19
CA LEU A 20 -6.38 6.42 -34.38
C LEU A 20 -7.23 6.39 -35.66
N LEU A 21 -7.06 7.41 -36.52
CA LEU A 21 -7.76 7.55 -37.80
C LEU A 21 -6.77 7.83 -38.93
N THR A 22 -6.89 7.14 -40.07
CA THR A 22 -5.95 7.29 -41.20
C THR A 22 -6.64 7.92 -42.40
N LEU A 23 -6.20 9.12 -42.80
CA LEU A 23 -6.79 9.88 -43.91
C LEU A 23 -5.87 9.93 -45.14
N GLU A 24 -6.46 9.93 -46.33
CA GLU A 24 -5.78 10.36 -47.56
C GLU A 24 -5.91 11.87 -47.74
N ILE A 25 -4.78 12.56 -47.87
CA ILE A 25 -4.67 14.01 -48.08
C ILE A 25 -3.94 14.32 -49.40
N PHE A 26 -4.08 15.56 -49.86
CA PHE A 26 -3.37 16.10 -51.02
C PHE A 26 -2.41 17.23 -50.58
N PRO A 27 -1.27 17.46 -51.27
CA PRO A 27 -0.31 18.50 -50.86
C PRO A 27 -0.90 19.92 -50.86
N ASP A 28 -1.82 20.17 -51.79
CA ASP A 28 -2.59 21.41 -52.01
C ASP A 28 -3.85 21.53 -51.14
N MET A 29 -4.20 20.50 -50.36
CA MET A 29 -5.31 20.52 -49.40
C MET A 29 -5.01 21.52 -48.28
N THR A 30 -5.97 22.37 -47.92
CA THR A 30 -5.81 23.32 -46.80
C THR A 30 -6.14 22.68 -45.45
N LEU A 31 -5.60 23.26 -44.39
CA LEU A 31 -5.92 22.85 -43.02
C LEU A 31 -7.42 22.95 -42.70
N SER A 32 -8.15 23.92 -43.28
CA SER A 32 -9.62 23.98 -43.18
C SER A 32 -10.30 22.71 -43.69
N THR A 33 -9.94 22.22 -44.88
CA THR A 33 -10.54 21.00 -45.45
C THR A 33 -10.15 19.75 -44.66
N LEU A 34 -8.95 19.72 -44.06
CA LEU A 34 -8.58 18.64 -43.14
C LEU A 34 -9.49 18.61 -41.89
N ARG A 35 -9.84 19.77 -41.33
CA ARG A 35 -10.81 19.84 -40.20
C ARG A 35 -12.19 19.33 -40.59
N GLU A 36 -12.63 19.62 -41.81
CA GLU A 36 -13.90 19.13 -42.37
C GLU A 36 -13.88 17.60 -42.56
N SER A 37 -12.77 17.03 -43.03
CA SER A 37 -12.59 15.56 -43.10
C SER A 37 -12.63 14.91 -41.70
N ILE A 38 -11.97 15.52 -40.70
CA ILE A 38 -12.02 15.07 -39.30
C ILE A 38 -13.44 15.15 -38.74
N GLN A 39 -14.21 16.19 -39.10
CA GLN A 39 -15.62 16.29 -38.72
C GLN A 39 -16.47 15.19 -39.37
N ALA A 40 -16.22 14.86 -40.64
CA ALA A 40 -16.99 13.85 -41.36
C ALA A 40 -16.81 12.44 -40.78
N GLU A 41 -15.59 12.07 -40.41
CA GLU A 41 -15.26 10.71 -39.94
C GLU A 41 -15.31 10.57 -38.41
N ALA A 42 -14.69 11.49 -37.67
CA ALA A 42 -14.63 11.44 -36.20
C ALA A 42 -15.76 12.22 -35.48
N LYS A 43 -16.64 12.91 -36.23
CA LYS A 43 -17.78 13.71 -35.71
C LYS A 43 -17.40 14.88 -34.80
N VAL A 44 -16.12 15.23 -34.70
CA VAL A 44 -15.63 16.38 -33.91
C VAL A 44 -15.83 17.68 -34.70
N ALA A 45 -16.55 18.66 -34.14
CA ALA A 45 -16.76 19.95 -34.79
C ALA A 45 -15.42 20.72 -35.00
N PRO A 46 -15.18 21.37 -36.16
CA PRO A 46 -13.92 22.05 -36.48
C PRO A 46 -13.43 23.05 -35.42
N GLU A 47 -14.34 23.80 -34.80
CA GLU A 47 -14.03 24.75 -33.73
C GLU A 47 -13.53 24.10 -32.42
N ALA A 48 -13.79 22.81 -32.22
CA ALA A 48 -13.33 22.04 -31.07
C ALA A 48 -12.01 21.31 -31.32
N GLN A 49 -11.52 21.26 -32.58
CA GLN A 49 -10.31 20.53 -32.95
C GLN A 49 -9.06 21.41 -32.75
N GLN A 50 -8.10 20.95 -31.94
CA GLN A 50 -6.75 21.51 -31.92
C GLN A 50 -5.75 20.48 -32.48
N ILE A 51 -5.29 20.73 -33.71
CA ILE A 51 -4.39 19.84 -34.46
C ILE A 51 -2.94 20.25 -34.20
N TYR A 52 -2.05 19.28 -33.97
CA TYR A 52 -0.63 19.47 -33.68
C TYR A 52 0.23 18.57 -34.58
N HIS A 53 1.30 19.13 -35.15
CA HIS A 53 2.35 18.41 -35.89
C HIS A 53 3.68 18.65 -35.18
N ASN A 54 4.41 17.59 -34.82
CA ASN A 54 5.71 17.68 -34.12
C ASN A 54 5.71 18.64 -32.91
N GLY A 55 4.61 18.64 -32.12
CA GLY A 55 4.40 19.51 -30.97
C GLY A 55 3.95 20.95 -31.28
N ARG A 56 3.99 21.39 -32.55
CA ARG A 56 3.51 22.70 -32.99
C ARG A 56 2.01 22.68 -33.30
N ALA A 57 1.25 23.59 -32.69
CA ALA A 57 -0.16 23.77 -33.01
C ALA A 57 -0.36 24.34 -34.43
N LEU A 58 -1.31 23.77 -35.18
CA LEU A 58 -1.70 24.21 -36.50
C LEU A 58 -2.94 25.12 -36.38
N THR A 59 -2.74 26.42 -36.60
CA THR A 59 -3.76 27.48 -36.39
C THR A 59 -4.06 28.31 -37.64
N GLU A 60 -3.36 28.05 -38.75
CA GLU A 60 -3.45 28.83 -39.98
C GLU A 60 -4.27 28.06 -41.02
N ASP A 61 -5.59 28.13 -40.90
CA ASP A 61 -6.54 27.26 -41.63
C ASP A 61 -6.47 27.39 -43.17
N THR A 62 -5.90 28.48 -43.68
CA THR A 62 -5.69 28.75 -45.11
C THR A 62 -4.43 28.11 -45.69
N LYS A 63 -3.50 27.62 -44.86
CA LYS A 63 -2.24 27.03 -45.35
C LYS A 63 -2.44 25.61 -45.87
N THR A 64 -1.66 25.25 -46.88
CA THR A 64 -1.68 23.91 -47.49
C THR A 64 -0.88 22.90 -46.67
N MET A 65 -1.16 21.60 -46.84
CA MET A 65 -0.37 20.53 -46.21
C MET A 65 1.12 20.62 -46.56
N GLU A 66 1.45 21.09 -47.77
CA GLU A 66 2.83 21.34 -48.21
C GLU A 66 3.50 22.53 -47.50
N GLU A 67 2.79 23.65 -47.33
CA GLU A 67 3.27 24.81 -46.56
C GLU A 67 3.42 24.51 -45.05
N LEU A 68 2.62 23.57 -44.53
CA LEU A 68 2.71 23.07 -43.16
C LEU A 68 3.73 21.92 -43.00
N GLN A 69 4.44 21.55 -44.07
CA GLN A 69 5.48 20.50 -44.10
C GLN A 69 4.98 19.08 -43.76
N ILE A 70 3.69 18.81 -43.97
CA ILE A 70 3.04 17.53 -43.66
C ILE A 70 3.28 16.52 -44.81
N SER A 71 3.96 15.42 -44.48
CA SER A 71 4.49 14.42 -45.41
C SER A 71 3.68 13.12 -45.44
N ASP A 72 4.01 12.20 -46.36
CA ASP A 72 3.40 10.86 -46.42
C ASP A 72 3.92 10.00 -45.26
N GLY A 73 3.00 9.48 -44.45
CA GLY A 73 3.29 8.73 -43.23
C GLY A 73 3.32 9.57 -41.93
N ASP A 74 3.10 10.88 -41.99
CA ASP A 74 3.14 11.75 -40.81
C ASP A 74 2.02 11.47 -39.81
N MET A 75 2.32 11.70 -38.52
CA MET A 75 1.34 11.64 -37.44
C MET A 75 0.96 13.04 -36.93
N LEU A 76 -0.34 13.28 -36.73
CA LEU A 76 -0.89 14.49 -36.13
C LEU A 76 -1.65 14.14 -34.85
N ALA A 77 -1.52 14.95 -33.81
CA ALA A 77 -2.35 14.83 -32.60
C ALA A 77 -3.52 15.82 -32.68
N VAL A 78 -4.74 15.35 -32.43
CA VAL A 78 -5.98 16.15 -32.47
C VAL A 78 -6.61 16.14 -31.09
N HIS A 79 -6.40 17.22 -30.33
CA HIS A 79 -7.02 17.39 -29.02
C HIS A 79 -8.42 18.00 -29.17
N VAL A 80 -9.44 17.34 -28.63
CA VAL A 80 -10.81 17.89 -28.58
C VAL A 80 -10.94 18.84 -27.38
N ARG A 81 -11.39 20.08 -27.62
CA ARG A 81 -11.69 21.07 -26.57
C ARG A 81 -13.07 21.68 -26.73
N ASP A 82 -13.89 21.57 -25.70
CA ASP A 82 -15.12 22.38 -25.59
C ASP A 82 -14.77 23.88 -25.58
N LYS A 83 -15.48 24.64 -26.41
CA LYS A 83 -15.44 26.11 -26.44
C LYS A 83 -16.18 26.68 -25.24
N ARG A 84 -15.62 26.54 -24.03
CA ARG A 84 -16.08 27.25 -22.83
C ARG A 84 -16.11 28.76 -23.14
N PRO A 85 -17.16 29.51 -22.76
CA PRO A 85 -17.17 30.96 -22.92
C PRO A 85 -15.99 31.55 -22.14
N ASN A 86 -15.14 32.32 -22.83
CA ASN A 86 -13.85 32.73 -22.30
C ASN A 86 -14.06 33.72 -21.14
N PRO A 87 -13.67 33.42 -19.88
CA PRO A 87 -13.81 34.36 -18.79
C PRO A 87 -12.88 35.56 -19.03
N ASN A 88 -13.42 36.77 -18.83
CA ASN A 88 -12.72 38.01 -19.15
C ASN A 88 -11.37 38.11 -18.41
N PRO A 89 -10.20 38.27 -19.08
CA PRO A 89 -8.89 38.22 -18.44
C PRO A 89 -8.69 39.24 -17.30
N GLN A 90 -9.38 40.39 -17.35
CA GLN A 90 -9.33 41.39 -16.28
C GLN A 90 -10.10 41.01 -15.00
N ALA A 91 -10.78 39.85 -14.95
CA ALA A 91 -11.43 39.33 -13.75
C ALA A 91 -10.56 38.36 -12.92
N GLN A 92 -9.34 38.03 -13.38
CA GLN A 92 -8.48 37.02 -12.72
C GLN A 92 -7.58 37.56 -11.61
N ALA A 93 -7.44 38.88 -11.48
CA ALA A 93 -6.72 39.50 -10.34
C ALA A 93 -7.50 39.49 -9.01
N ALA A 94 -8.70 38.89 -8.98
CA ALA A 94 -9.58 38.85 -7.82
C ALA A 94 -10.24 37.46 -7.60
N ARG A 95 -9.54 36.38 -7.99
CA ARG A 95 -10.04 34.99 -7.86
C ARG A 95 -9.01 34.02 -7.26
N SER A 96 -8.35 34.46 -6.18
CA SER A 96 -7.57 33.61 -5.28
C SER A 96 -8.46 33.08 -4.14
N ALA A 97 -9.45 32.25 -4.50
CA ALA A 97 -10.27 31.50 -3.56
C ALA A 97 -10.79 30.22 -4.23
N PRO A 98 -10.80 29.07 -3.54
CA PRO A 98 -11.69 27.97 -3.91
C PRO A 98 -13.15 28.46 -3.91
N PRO A 99 -14.08 27.77 -4.60
CA PRO A 99 -15.49 27.99 -4.35
C PRO A 99 -15.77 27.61 -2.88
N GLN A 100 -15.87 28.61 -2.00
CA GLN A 100 -16.57 28.41 -0.74
C GLN A 100 -17.93 27.82 -1.09
N PRO A 101 -18.37 26.71 -0.46
CA PRO A 101 -19.78 26.41 -0.46
C PRO A 101 -20.45 27.60 0.20
N GLN A 102 -21.16 28.41 -0.59
CA GLN A 102 -21.98 29.46 -0.03
C GLN A 102 -22.92 28.78 0.98
N PRO A 103 -23.08 29.32 2.19
CA PRO A 103 -24.26 28.98 2.96
C PRO A 103 -25.46 29.50 2.17
N GLU A 104 -26.00 28.66 1.28
CA GLU A 104 -27.43 28.76 0.98
C GLU A 104 -28.13 28.84 2.33
N ALA A 105 -28.87 29.92 2.54
CA ALA A 105 -29.64 30.12 3.75
C ALA A 105 -30.88 29.23 3.71
N GLY A 106 -30.66 27.91 3.62
CA GLY A 106 -31.64 26.83 3.69
C GLY A 106 -32.21 26.72 5.10
N ALA A 107 -32.83 27.80 5.58
CA ALA A 107 -33.45 27.95 6.89
C ALA A 107 -34.73 27.07 7.08
N GLY A 108 -34.84 26.00 6.31
CA GLY A 108 -35.84 24.94 6.42
C GLY A 108 -35.28 23.52 6.23
N ALA A 109 -33.95 23.34 6.10
CA ALA A 109 -33.32 22.02 5.98
C ALA A 109 -32.94 21.40 7.34
N ASN A 110 -32.70 22.23 8.36
CA ASN A 110 -32.16 21.82 9.67
C ASN A 110 -33.16 22.00 10.82
N ASP A 111 -34.46 21.80 10.59
CA ASP A 111 -35.44 21.78 11.69
C ASP A 111 -35.23 20.53 12.56
N PRO A 112 -34.87 20.67 13.86
CA PRO A 112 -34.64 19.53 14.73
C PRO A 112 -35.88 18.66 14.91
N GLU A 113 -37.09 19.20 14.85
CA GLU A 113 -38.32 18.38 14.94
C GLU A 113 -38.51 17.54 13.68
N MET A 114 -38.21 18.07 12.50
CA MET A 114 -38.32 17.33 11.24
C MET A 114 -37.36 16.12 11.23
N ILE A 115 -36.11 16.33 11.66
CA ILE A 115 -35.10 15.28 11.79
C ILE A 115 -35.51 14.26 12.87
N ARG A 116 -36.03 14.70 14.02
CA ARG A 116 -36.50 13.82 15.09
C ARG A 116 -37.69 12.95 14.66
N LEU A 117 -38.64 13.52 13.92
CA LEU A 117 -39.78 12.80 13.35
C LEU A 117 -39.34 11.78 12.29
N GLN A 118 -38.33 12.09 11.48
CA GLN A 118 -37.75 11.14 10.52
C GLN A 118 -37.05 9.96 11.22
N VAL A 119 -36.31 10.22 12.30
CA VAL A 119 -35.70 9.17 13.15
C VAL A 119 -36.75 8.33 13.90
N LEU A 120 -37.90 8.90 14.25
CA LEU A 120 -39.04 8.15 14.80
C LEU A 120 -39.80 7.33 13.74
N GLY A 121 -39.76 7.77 12.48
CA GLY A 121 -40.43 7.09 11.35
C GLY A 121 -39.66 5.89 10.78
N ASP A 122 -38.33 5.86 10.89
CA ASP A 122 -37.49 4.79 10.36
C ASP A 122 -36.72 4.03 11.47
N PRO A 123 -37.02 2.74 11.72
CA PRO A 123 -36.33 1.94 12.73
C PRO A 123 -34.85 1.68 12.40
N ASN A 124 -34.46 1.66 11.12
CA ASN A 124 -33.07 1.48 10.72
C ASN A 124 -32.25 2.73 11.07
N LEU A 125 -32.81 3.91 10.76
CA LEU A 125 -32.19 5.20 11.08
C LEU A 125 -32.04 5.36 12.60
N ARG A 126 -33.03 4.94 13.40
CA ARG A 126 -32.93 4.89 14.86
C ARG A 126 -31.84 3.93 15.35
N GLN A 127 -31.69 2.75 14.73
CA GLN A 127 -30.63 1.79 15.08
C GLN A 127 -29.23 2.28 14.69
N GLN A 128 -29.09 2.98 13.56
CA GLN A 128 -27.84 3.64 13.17
C GLN A 128 -27.47 4.76 14.16
N LEU A 129 -28.43 5.63 14.49
CA LEU A 129 -28.23 6.71 15.45
C LEU A 129 -27.81 6.18 16.82
N GLN A 130 -28.40 5.06 17.27
CA GLN A 130 -28.04 4.39 18.52
C GLN A 130 -26.60 3.86 18.56
N ARG A 131 -26.02 3.52 17.40
CA ARG A 131 -24.63 3.08 17.25
C ARG A 131 -23.63 4.24 17.14
N GLN A 132 -24.00 5.32 16.44
CA GLN A 132 -23.09 6.44 16.13
C GLN A 132 -23.15 7.57 17.16
N HIS A 133 -24.34 7.91 17.68
CA HIS A 133 -24.57 9.03 18.59
C HIS A 133 -25.56 8.64 19.71
N PRO A 134 -25.14 7.80 20.68
CA PRO A 134 -26.04 7.22 21.69
C PRO A 134 -26.75 8.27 22.57
N GLU A 135 -26.13 9.42 22.84
CA GLU A 135 -26.74 10.51 23.61
C GLU A 135 -27.91 11.18 22.85
N LEU A 136 -27.76 11.36 21.54
CA LEU A 136 -28.79 11.93 20.67
C LEU A 136 -29.92 10.90 20.44
N ALA A 137 -29.57 9.61 20.31
CA ALA A 137 -30.53 8.50 20.23
C ALA A 137 -31.39 8.39 21.50
N ALA A 138 -30.78 8.54 22.69
CA ALA A 138 -31.49 8.57 23.97
C ALA A 138 -32.41 9.78 24.15
N ALA A 139 -32.24 10.84 23.34
CA ALA A 139 -33.06 12.04 23.38
C ALA A 139 -34.20 12.08 22.34
N VAL A 140 -34.30 11.11 21.42
CA VAL A 140 -35.30 11.09 20.31
C VAL A 140 -36.76 11.23 20.78
N GLU A 141 -37.07 10.79 21.99
CA GLU A 141 -38.41 10.83 22.58
C GLU A 141 -38.70 12.14 23.36
N ASP A 142 -37.70 13.01 23.54
CA ASP A 142 -37.80 14.34 24.17
C ASP A 142 -37.48 15.44 23.14
N PRO A 143 -38.51 16.13 22.58
CA PRO A 143 -38.34 17.21 21.61
C PRO A 143 -37.33 18.28 22.02
N ALA A 144 -37.39 18.74 23.27
CA ALA A 144 -36.57 19.85 23.75
C ALA A 144 -35.11 19.42 23.93
N ARG A 145 -34.89 18.22 24.45
CA ARG A 145 -33.53 17.67 24.65
C ARG A 145 -32.87 17.26 23.33
N PHE A 146 -33.63 16.69 22.39
CA PHE A 146 -33.12 16.38 21.05
C PHE A 146 -32.68 17.64 20.31
N ALA A 147 -33.52 18.67 20.29
CA ALA A 147 -33.20 19.96 19.67
C ALA A 147 -31.97 20.63 20.32
N GLY A 148 -31.84 20.55 21.65
CA GLY A 148 -30.66 21.07 22.37
C GLY A 148 -29.35 20.38 21.98
N ILE A 149 -29.31 19.04 22.00
CA ILE A 149 -28.10 18.26 21.67
C ILE A 149 -27.73 18.44 20.19
N LEU A 150 -28.72 18.38 19.28
CA LEU A 150 -28.48 18.57 17.85
C LEU A 150 -28.02 20.00 17.52
N GLY A 151 -28.59 21.01 18.20
CA GLY A 151 -28.17 22.40 18.08
C GLY A 151 -26.74 22.65 18.57
N GLU A 152 -26.37 22.12 19.75
CA GLU A 152 -25.00 22.26 20.26
C GLU A 152 -23.98 21.57 19.35
N SER A 153 -24.32 20.40 18.80
CA SER A 153 -23.48 19.69 17.82
C SER A 153 -23.25 20.52 16.55
N GLN A 154 -24.32 21.08 15.96
CA GLN A 154 -24.22 21.95 14.78
C GLN A 154 -23.43 23.25 15.07
N ASP A 155 -23.62 23.87 16.24
CA ASP A 155 -22.88 25.09 16.63
C ASP A 155 -21.42 24.81 17.01
N ARG A 156 -21.07 23.57 17.37
CA ARG A 156 -19.68 23.12 17.55
C ARG A 156 -19.00 22.92 16.20
N GLU A 157 -19.61 22.13 15.31
CA GLU A 157 -19.12 21.90 13.96
C GLU A 157 -19.00 23.21 13.15
N ARG A 158 -19.96 24.12 13.28
CA ARG A 158 -19.92 25.46 12.67
C ARG A 158 -18.75 26.29 13.19
N ARG A 159 -18.41 26.22 14.48
CA ARG A 159 -17.23 26.90 15.05
C ARG A 159 -15.94 26.33 14.51
N GLU A 160 -15.79 25.00 14.51
CA GLU A 160 -14.62 24.31 13.97
C GLU A 160 -14.39 24.62 12.48
N ARG A 161 -15.46 24.63 11.67
CA ARG A 161 -15.43 25.07 10.26
C ARG A 161 -14.98 26.53 10.12
N LEU A 162 -15.50 27.45 10.94
CA LEU A 162 -15.14 28.88 10.93
C LEU A 162 -13.73 29.17 11.46
N GLU A 163 -13.19 28.31 12.32
CA GLU A 163 -11.82 28.41 12.82
C GLU A 163 -10.82 27.87 11.79
N ARG A 164 -11.08 26.68 11.20
CA ARG A 164 -10.29 26.17 10.06
C ARG A 164 -10.28 27.14 8.88
N GLN A 165 -11.43 27.73 8.54
CA GLN A 165 -11.52 28.69 7.44
C GLN A 165 -10.70 29.96 7.71
N ARG A 166 -10.72 30.50 8.93
CA ARG A 166 -9.86 31.63 9.34
C ARG A 166 -8.38 31.25 9.38
N GLN A 167 -8.03 30.02 9.75
CA GLN A 167 -6.65 29.53 9.72
C GLN A 167 -6.12 29.45 8.29
N ILE A 168 -6.91 28.94 7.34
CA ILE A 168 -6.57 28.94 5.91
C ILE A 168 -6.45 30.38 5.38
N GLU A 169 -7.35 31.28 5.76
CA GLU A 169 -7.30 32.70 5.37
C GLU A 169 -6.04 33.42 5.91
N GLN A 170 -5.64 33.13 7.16
CA GLN A 170 -4.38 33.62 7.74
C GLN A 170 -3.14 33.09 7.02
N LEU A 171 -3.12 31.80 6.65
CA LEU A 171 -2.03 31.22 5.87
C LEU A 171 -1.94 31.82 4.45
N ASN A 172 -3.07 32.25 3.87
CA ASN A 172 -3.09 32.94 2.57
C ASN A 172 -2.81 34.46 2.68
N ALA A 173 -2.67 35.02 3.89
CA ALA A 173 -2.51 36.46 4.09
C ALA A 173 -1.12 36.99 3.66
N ASP A 174 -0.10 36.13 3.66
CA ASP A 174 1.17 36.37 2.96
C ASP A 174 1.43 35.27 1.91
N PRO A 175 1.06 35.49 0.63
CA PRO A 175 1.31 34.54 -0.44
C PRO A 175 2.79 34.28 -0.77
N PHE A 176 3.74 35.00 -0.17
CA PHE A 176 5.18 34.83 -0.38
C PHE A 176 5.90 34.14 0.79
N ASP A 177 5.20 33.88 1.90
CA ASP A 177 5.74 33.07 3.01
C ASP A 177 5.78 31.58 2.62
N VAL A 178 7.00 31.08 2.39
CA VAL A 178 7.30 29.68 2.03
C VAL A 178 6.75 28.70 3.08
N GLU A 179 6.77 29.06 4.36
CA GLU A 179 6.26 28.21 5.43
C GLU A 179 4.73 28.16 5.47
N ASN A 180 4.03 29.16 4.93
CA ASN A 180 2.57 29.11 4.80
C ASN A 180 2.14 28.44 3.50
N GLN A 181 2.85 28.67 2.39
CA GLN A 181 2.68 27.88 1.15
C GLN A 181 2.82 26.38 1.43
N ARG A 182 3.86 25.97 2.17
CA ARG A 182 4.10 24.58 2.56
C ARG A 182 2.95 23.98 3.38
N LYS A 183 2.39 24.72 4.34
CA LYS A 183 1.24 24.29 5.14
C LYS A 183 -0.03 24.16 4.29
N ILE A 184 -0.24 25.06 3.33
CA ILE A 184 -1.35 25.00 2.38
C ILE A 184 -1.19 23.78 1.44
N GLU A 185 0.01 23.53 0.92
CA GLU A 185 0.32 22.34 0.11
C GLU A 185 0.08 21.05 0.91
N GLU A 186 0.55 20.99 2.15
CA GLU A 186 0.38 19.82 3.02
C GLU A 186 -1.10 19.57 3.36
N MET A 187 -1.89 20.62 3.66
CA MET A 187 -3.35 20.47 3.84
C MET A 187 -4.03 19.94 2.57
N ILE A 188 -3.76 20.52 1.40
CA ILE A 188 -4.34 20.07 0.12
C ILE A 188 -3.93 18.61 -0.19
N ARG A 189 -2.69 18.24 0.13
CA ARG A 189 -2.20 16.86 0.00
C ARG A 189 -2.94 15.92 0.93
N GLN A 190 -3.13 16.28 2.20
CA GLN A 190 -3.87 15.47 3.18
C GLN A 190 -5.34 15.32 2.76
N GLU A 191 -6.01 16.40 2.33
CA GLU A 191 -7.40 16.34 1.84
C GLU A 191 -7.54 15.41 0.63
N ARG A 192 -6.65 15.49 -0.37
CA ARG A 192 -6.67 14.57 -1.52
C ARG A 192 -6.35 13.11 -1.17
N VAL A 193 -5.48 12.88 -0.19
CA VAL A 193 -5.19 11.51 0.29
C VAL A 193 -6.43 10.92 0.99
N MET A 194 -7.14 11.72 1.80
CA MET A 194 -8.41 11.29 2.42
C MET A 194 -9.53 11.10 1.39
N GLU A 195 -9.66 11.99 0.40
CA GLU A 195 -10.63 11.86 -0.70
C GLU A 195 -10.37 10.59 -1.53
N ASN A 196 -9.11 10.29 -1.84
CA ASN A 196 -8.73 9.07 -2.55
C ASN A 196 -8.98 7.81 -1.70
N LEU A 197 -8.68 7.85 -0.39
CA LEU A 197 -8.99 6.76 0.54
C LEU A 197 -10.50 6.49 0.61
N GLN A 198 -11.30 7.55 0.77
CA GLN A 198 -12.76 7.45 0.85
C GLN A 198 -13.36 6.89 -0.46
N ASN A 199 -12.92 7.40 -1.62
CA ASN A 199 -13.34 6.87 -2.92
C ASN A 199 -12.99 5.39 -3.09
N ALA A 200 -11.79 4.98 -2.65
CA ALA A 200 -11.37 3.58 -2.68
C ALA A 200 -12.22 2.70 -1.75
N MET A 201 -12.53 3.16 -0.53
CA MET A 201 -13.39 2.41 0.41
C MET A 201 -14.83 2.26 -0.10
N GLU A 202 -15.35 3.26 -0.83
CA GLU A 202 -16.70 3.24 -1.40
C GLU A 202 -16.82 2.40 -2.68
N HIS A 203 -15.84 2.52 -3.59
CA HIS A 203 -15.92 1.93 -4.94
C HIS A 203 -15.13 0.62 -5.08
N ASN A 204 -14.04 0.45 -4.33
CA ASN A 204 -13.10 -0.68 -4.45
C ASN A 204 -12.77 -1.30 -3.06
N PRO A 205 -13.76 -1.74 -2.26
CA PRO A 205 -13.53 -2.24 -0.90
C PRO A 205 -12.59 -3.46 -0.84
N GLU A 206 -12.48 -4.23 -1.92
CA GLU A 206 -11.57 -5.39 -2.04
C GLU A 206 -10.08 -5.02 -1.89
N VAL A 207 -9.70 -3.77 -2.18
CA VAL A 207 -8.31 -3.27 -2.03
C VAL A 207 -7.84 -3.30 -0.56
N PHE A 208 -8.78 -3.35 0.39
CA PHE A 208 -8.53 -3.39 1.82
C PHE A 208 -8.70 -4.79 2.43
N GLY A 209 -8.90 -5.82 1.60
CA GLY A 209 -8.96 -7.22 2.02
C GLY A 209 -7.57 -7.79 2.32
N ARG A 210 -7.46 -8.69 3.29
CA ARG A 210 -6.22 -9.45 3.52
C ARG A 210 -6.03 -10.49 2.43
N VAL A 211 -5.15 -10.20 1.47
CA VAL A 211 -4.63 -11.19 0.52
C VAL A 211 -3.75 -12.18 1.29
N HIS A 212 -4.22 -13.40 1.46
CA HIS A 212 -3.45 -14.49 2.05
C HIS A 212 -2.58 -15.20 1.00
N MET A 213 -1.48 -15.80 1.46
CA MET A 213 -0.50 -16.43 0.57
C MET A 213 -0.96 -17.81 0.08
N LEU A 214 -0.52 -18.21 -1.11
CA LEU A 214 -0.95 -19.46 -1.75
C LEU A 214 -0.25 -20.68 -1.13
N TYR A 215 -1.00 -21.55 -0.45
CA TYR A 215 -0.51 -22.85 0.04
C TYR A 215 -1.27 -24.01 -0.57
N VAL A 216 -0.62 -25.17 -0.73
CA VAL A 216 -1.26 -26.44 -1.07
C VAL A 216 -0.84 -27.56 -0.12
N ASN A 217 -1.74 -28.48 0.19
CA ASN A 217 -1.42 -29.69 0.95
C ASN A 217 -0.64 -30.68 0.07
N VAL A 218 0.55 -31.08 0.50
CA VAL A 218 1.39 -32.10 -0.16
C VAL A 218 1.82 -33.19 0.83
N GLU A 219 2.33 -34.32 0.32
CA GLU A 219 2.79 -35.43 1.14
C GLU A 219 4.19 -35.88 0.69
N VAL A 220 5.19 -35.73 1.57
CA VAL A 220 6.60 -36.05 1.29
C VAL A 220 6.98 -37.27 2.11
N ASN A 221 7.28 -38.40 1.46
CA ASN A 221 7.64 -39.66 2.15
C ASN A 221 6.66 -40.04 3.29
N GLY A 222 5.34 -39.93 3.01
CA GLY A 222 4.25 -40.21 3.96
C GLY A 222 3.90 -39.07 4.94
N HIS A 223 4.68 -37.99 5.00
CA HIS A 223 4.47 -36.88 5.92
C HIS A 223 3.73 -35.74 5.21
N LYS A 224 2.62 -35.26 5.80
CA LYS A 224 1.85 -34.14 5.24
C LYS A 224 2.56 -32.83 5.55
N VAL A 225 2.78 -32.01 4.52
CA VAL A 225 3.44 -30.70 4.59
C VAL A 225 2.57 -29.70 3.84
N LYS A 226 2.53 -28.45 4.30
CA LYS A 226 1.90 -27.34 3.58
C LYS A 226 2.97 -26.68 2.73
N ALA A 227 2.85 -26.80 1.41
CA ALA A 227 3.81 -26.19 0.49
C ALA A 227 3.33 -24.77 0.12
N PHE A 228 4.14 -23.76 0.43
CA PHE A 228 3.96 -22.40 -0.07
C PHE A 228 4.27 -22.37 -1.58
N VAL A 229 3.42 -21.73 -2.39
CA VAL A 229 3.53 -21.70 -3.86
C VAL A 229 4.04 -20.34 -4.31
N ASP A 230 5.30 -20.28 -4.75
CA ASP A 230 5.97 -19.03 -5.13
C ASP A 230 6.57 -19.11 -6.54
N SER A 231 6.07 -18.26 -7.43
CA SER A 231 6.58 -18.11 -8.80
C SER A 231 7.74 -17.11 -8.92
N GLY A 232 8.02 -16.31 -7.88
CA GLY A 232 9.18 -15.43 -7.79
C GLY A 232 10.46 -16.16 -7.36
N ALA A 233 10.34 -17.17 -6.49
CA ALA A 233 11.46 -18.04 -6.13
C ALA A 233 11.97 -18.87 -7.31
N GLN A 234 13.25 -18.71 -7.66
CA GLN A 234 13.89 -19.46 -8.75
C GLN A 234 13.98 -20.97 -8.48
N ALA A 235 14.03 -21.40 -7.21
CA ALA A 235 14.27 -22.78 -6.82
C ALA A 235 13.33 -23.21 -5.69
N THR A 236 12.92 -24.47 -5.71
CA THR A 236 12.15 -25.13 -4.65
C THR A 236 13.05 -25.35 -3.42
N ILE A 237 12.58 -24.92 -2.25
CA ILE A 237 13.34 -24.85 -0.99
C ILE A 237 12.62 -25.68 0.09
N MET A 238 13.37 -26.33 0.97
CA MET A 238 12.83 -27.05 2.12
C MET A 238 13.61 -26.71 3.40
N SER A 239 12.92 -26.58 4.52
CA SER A 239 13.53 -26.37 5.83
C SER A 239 14.31 -27.61 6.30
N PRO A 240 15.34 -27.48 7.16
CA PRO A 240 16.05 -28.63 7.71
C PRO A 240 15.11 -29.51 8.57
N SER A 241 14.23 -28.88 9.36
CA SER A 241 13.21 -29.53 10.17
C SER A 241 12.22 -30.35 9.34
N CYS A 242 11.76 -29.84 8.19
CA CYS A 242 10.91 -30.58 7.26
C CYS A 242 11.68 -31.76 6.64
N ALA A 243 12.94 -31.56 6.23
CA ALA A 243 13.76 -32.63 5.66
C ALA A 243 14.05 -33.76 6.67
N GLU A 244 14.21 -33.44 7.95
CA GLU A 244 14.35 -34.39 9.06
C GLU A 244 13.02 -35.09 9.39
N ALA A 245 11.91 -34.34 9.54
CA ALA A 245 10.59 -34.88 9.83
C ALA A 245 10.11 -35.83 8.72
N CYS A 246 10.32 -35.48 7.46
CA CYS A 246 10.04 -36.35 6.31
C CYS A 246 11.05 -37.51 6.18
N GLY A 247 12.09 -37.56 7.02
CA GLY A 247 13.16 -38.56 7.02
C GLY A 247 14.10 -38.53 5.81
N ILE A 248 13.98 -37.53 4.93
CA ILE A 248 14.75 -37.43 3.68
C ILE A 248 16.11 -36.75 3.83
N MET A 249 16.48 -36.30 5.03
CA MET A 249 17.82 -35.75 5.35
C MET A 249 18.99 -36.63 4.85
N ARG A 250 18.79 -37.96 4.82
CA ARG A 250 19.71 -38.96 4.25
C ARG A 250 19.99 -38.83 2.73
N LEU A 251 19.23 -38.00 2.02
CA LEU A 251 19.32 -37.75 0.57
C LEU A 251 19.94 -36.37 0.25
N VAL A 252 20.36 -35.61 1.26
CA VAL A 252 20.93 -34.27 1.11
C VAL A 252 22.40 -34.37 0.69
N ASP A 253 22.69 -33.92 -0.52
CA ASP A 253 24.06 -33.83 -1.04
C ASP A 253 24.73 -32.54 -0.56
N THR A 254 25.55 -32.65 0.48
CA THR A 254 26.28 -31.54 1.10
C THR A 254 27.36 -30.94 0.21
N ARG A 255 27.68 -31.54 -0.94
CA ARG A 255 28.57 -30.92 -1.95
C ARG A 255 27.92 -29.71 -2.63
N PHE A 256 26.62 -29.54 -2.45
CA PHE A 256 25.84 -28.37 -2.90
C PHE A 256 25.52 -27.40 -1.74
N ALA A 257 26.23 -27.53 -0.61
CA ALA A 257 26.18 -26.56 0.48
C ALA A 257 26.78 -25.21 0.05
N GLY A 258 26.38 -24.13 0.73
CA GLY A 258 26.84 -22.77 0.43
C GLY A 258 26.04 -21.71 1.17
N VAL A 259 26.11 -20.46 0.70
CA VAL A 259 25.31 -19.35 1.24
C VAL A 259 24.46 -18.76 0.13
N ALA A 260 23.14 -18.85 0.27
CA ALA A 260 22.21 -18.12 -0.57
C ALA A 260 22.31 -16.62 -0.24
N ARG A 261 22.44 -15.80 -1.29
CA ARG A 261 22.35 -14.34 -1.20
C ARG A 261 21.14 -13.88 -2.02
N GLY A 262 20.18 -13.27 -1.35
CA GLY A 262 18.96 -12.71 -1.95
C GLY A 262 18.43 -11.58 -1.06
N VAL A 263 17.15 -11.62 -0.70
CA VAL A 263 16.53 -10.77 0.34
C VAL A 263 16.98 -11.13 1.78
N GLY A 264 18.21 -11.62 1.92
CA GLY A 264 18.82 -12.14 3.14
C GLY A 264 20.05 -13.00 2.84
N THR A 265 20.75 -13.42 3.89
CA THR A 265 21.81 -14.42 3.86
C THR A 265 21.33 -15.69 4.56
N ALA A 266 21.27 -16.81 3.84
CA ALA A 266 20.78 -18.09 4.36
C ALA A 266 21.75 -19.22 4.03
N ASN A 267 22.02 -20.12 4.97
CA ASN A 267 22.94 -21.24 4.76
C ASN A 267 22.23 -22.38 4.02
N ILE A 268 22.76 -22.79 2.89
CA ILE A 268 22.34 -24.01 2.19
C ILE A 268 23.11 -25.18 2.81
N ILE A 269 22.40 -26.13 3.41
CA ILE A 269 22.96 -27.38 3.97
C ILE A 269 23.34 -28.35 2.85
N GLY A 270 22.57 -28.34 1.75
CA GLY A 270 22.85 -29.12 0.55
C GLY A 270 21.64 -29.21 -0.38
N ARG A 271 21.67 -30.15 -1.34
CA ARG A 271 20.59 -30.35 -2.30
C ARG A 271 20.09 -31.80 -2.30
N VAL A 272 18.78 -31.99 -2.26
CA VAL A 272 18.14 -33.28 -2.60
C VAL A 272 17.86 -33.27 -4.10
N HIS A 273 18.54 -34.15 -4.85
CA HIS A 273 18.46 -34.17 -6.32
C HIS A 273 17.14 -34.72 -6.86
N SER A 274 16.53 -35.67 -6.15
CA SER A 274 15.23 -36.25 -6.48
C SER A 274 14.61 -36.93 -5.26
N ALA A 275 13.39 -36.55 -4.90
CA ALA A 275 12.51 -37.33 -4.03
C ALA A 275 11.05 -37.15 -4.46
N GLN A 276 10.22 -38.16 -4.18
CA GLN A 276 8.81 -38.14 -4.56
C GLN A 276 8.00 -37.28 -3.60
N ILE A 277 7.35 -36.23 -4.12
CA ILE A 277 6.24 -35.53 -3.45
C ILE A 277 4.95 -36.01 -4.08
N LYS A 278 3.99 -36.38 -3.24
CA LYS A 278 2.62 -36.61 -3.65
C LYS A 278 1.82 -35.30 -3.54
N ILE A 279 1.18 -34.90 -4.63
CA ILE A 279 0.33 -33.71 -4.72
C ILE A 279 -0.98 -34.17 -5.34
N GLY A 280 -2.09 -34.08 -4.59
CA GLY A 280 -3.34 -34.76 -4.97
C GLY A 280 -3.13 -36.28 -5.05
N ALA A 281 -3.44 -36.88 -6.20
CA ALA A 281 -3.18 -38.28 -6.52
C ALA A 281 -1.79 -38.53 -7.16
N MET A 282 -1.23 -37.53 -7.86
CA MET A 282 0.08 -37.63 -8.53
C MET A 282 1.24 -37.84 -7.55
N HIS A 283 2.30 -38.48 -8.03
CA HIS A 283 3.60 -38.58 -7.37
C HIS A 283 4.68 -38.00 -8.30
N LEU A 284 5.32 -36.91 -7.87
CA LEU A 284 6.19 -36.05 -8.68
C LEU A 284 7.63 -36.06 -8.13
N PRO A 285 8.65 -36.44 -8.93
CA PRO A 285 10.05 -36.53 -8.47
C PRO A 285 10.74 -35.16 -8.45
N CYS A 286 10.48 -34.37 -7.41
CA CYS A 286 10.99 -33.00 -7.23
C CYS A 286 12.42 -32.95 -6.65
N SER A 287 13.10 -31.80 -6.80
CA SER A 287 14.42 -31.53 -6.20
C SER A 287 14.34 -30.35 -5.23
N PHE A 288 15.06 -30.39 -4.11
CA PHE A 288 15.00 -29.36 -3.06
C PHE A 288 16.37 -28.80 -2.74
N THR A 289 16.44 -27.48 -2.56
CA THR A 289 17.54 -26.84 -1.85
C THR A 289 17.20 -26.86 -0.36
N VAL A 290 17.97 -27.56 0.47
CA VAL A 290 17.75 -27.60 1.92
C VAL A 290 18.52 -26.44 2.55
N MET A 291 17.79 -25.52 3.18
CA MET A 291 18.33 -24.21 3.54
C MET A 291 17.79 -23.73 4.89
N GLU A 292 18.67 -23.17 5.72
CA GLU A 292 18.33 -22.52 6.98
C GLU A 292 17.58 -21.21 6.71
N GLY A 293 16.27 -21.20 6.94
CA GLY A 293 15.39 -20.04 6.83
C GLY A 293 14.44 -19.94 8.03
N LYS A 294 13.70 -18.83 8.12
CA LYS A 294 12.60 -18.65 9.09
C LYS A 294 11.26 -18.68 8.38
N GLY A 295 10.25 -19.27 9.02
CA GLY A 295 8.89 -19.40 8.49
C GLY A 295 8.64 -20.77 7.86
N MET A 296 8.81 -20.85 6.55
CA MET A 296 8.34 -21.93 5.68
C MET A 296 9.08 -23.28 5.78
N ASP A 297 8.30 -24.36 5.88
CA ASP A 297 8.80 -25.74 5.81
C ASP A 297 9.13 -26.20 4.37
N LEU A 298 8.32 -25.80 3.39
CA LEU A 298 8.47 -26.17 1.99
C LEU A 298 7.92 -25.07 1.08
N LEU A 299 8.77 -24.56 0.19
CA LEU A 299 8.41 -23.67 -0.90
C LEU A 299 8.49 -24.42 -2.23
N LEU A 300 7.40 -24.42 -2.99
CA LEU A 300 7.30 -24.91 -4.36
C LEU A 300 7.64 -23.77 -5.33
N GLY A 301 8.87 -23.79 -5.84
CA GLY A 301 9.44 -22.71 -6.65
C GLY A 301 9.19 -22.84 -8.15
N LEU A 302 9.58 -21.81 -8.88
CA LEU A 302 9.41 -21.69 -10.33
C LEU A 302 10.09 -22.83 -11.13
N ASP A 303 11.12 -23.46 -10.58
CA ASP A 303 11.80 -24.61 -11.18
C ASP A 303 10.87 -25.84 -11.30
N MET A 304 10.17 -26.20 -10.22
CA MET A 304 9.23 -27.31 -10.24
C MET A 304 7.90 -26.92 -10.90
N LEU A 305 7.40 -25.69 -10.68
CA LEU A 305 6.19 -25.18 -11.35
C LEU A 305 6.33 -25.23 -12.88
N LYS A 306 7.45 -24.75 -13.44
CA LYS A 306 7.72 -24.86 -14.89
C LYS A 306 7.91 -26.31 -15.35
N ARG A 307 8.61 -27.13 -14.56
CA ARG A 307 8.90 -28.54 -14.92
C ARG A 307 7.64 -29.40 -15.05
N TYR A 308 6.61 -29.13 -14.25
CA TYR A 308 5.33 -29.84 -14.31
C TYR A 308 4.22 -29.09 -15.04
N GLN A 309 4.58 -27.99 -15.73
CA GLN A 309 3.65 -27.13 -16.49
C GLN A 309 2.45 -26.68 -15.65
N ALA A 310 2.73 -26.24 -14.41
CA ALA A 310 1.71 -25.86 -13.45
C ALA A 310 1.04 -24.52 -13.83
N THR A 311 -0.29 -24.46 -13.66
CA THR A 311 -1.09 -23.24 -13.79
C THR A 311 -1.60 -22.82 -12.42
N ILE A 312 -1.31 -21.59 -12.01
CA ILE A 312 -1.90 -20.97 -10.82
C ILE A 312 -3.22 -20.32 -11.27
N ASP A 313 -4.34 -21.01 -11.04
CA ASP A 313 -5.68 -20.59 -11.45
C ASP A 313 -6.38 -19.84 -10.30
N LEU A 314 -6.08 -18.54 -10.18
CA LEU A 314 -6.67 -17.65 -9.17
C LEU A 314 -8.17 -17.40 -9.39
N ALA A 315 -8.72 -17.71 -10.57
CA ALA A 315 -10.15 -17.57 -10.85
C ALA A 315 -10.97 -18.77 -10.31
N LYS A 316 -10.34 -19.92 -10.10
CA LYS A 316 -10.92 -21.09 -9.42
C LYS A 316 -10.43 -21.31 -7.99
N ASP A 317 -9.41 -20.57 -7.56
CA ASP A 317 -8.63 -20.80 -6.35
C ASP A 317 -7.92 -22.17 -6.31
N LYS A 318 -7.20 -22.52 -7.39
CA LYS A 318 -6.53 -23.83 -7.53
C LYS A 318 -5.15 -23.77 -8.20
N LEU A 319 -4.26 -24.65 -7.76
CA LEU A 319 -3.05 -25.04 -8.49
C LEU A 319 -3.39 -26.22 -9.41
N VAL A 320 -3.28 -26.05 -10.72
CA VAL A 320 -3.51 -27.13 -11.70
C VAL A 320 -2.17 -27.69 -12.16
N ILE A 321 -1.96 -29.00 -12.00
CA ILE A 321 -0.73 -29.69 -12.44
C ILE A 321 -1.13 -30.89 -13.30
N GLN A 322 -0.58 -30.98 -14.53
CA GLN A 322 -0.86 -32.06 -15.49
C GLN A 322 -2.36 -32.36 -15.76
N GLY A 323 -3.26 -31.43 -15.43
CA GLY A 323 -4.71 -31.58 -15.56
C GLY A 323 -5.45 -31.97 -14.27
N GLU A 324 -4.73 -32.30 -13.19
CA GLU A 324 -5.34 -32.44 -11.85
C GLU A 324 -5.46 -31.06 -11.18
N GLU A 325 -6.65 -30.71 -10.68
CA GLU A 325 -6.90 -29.45 -9.98
C GLU A 325 -6.75 -29.63 -8.45
N ILE A 326 -5.75 -29.00 -7.84
CA ILE A 326 -5.50 -29.02 -6.40
C ILE A 326 -5.96 -27.68 -5.78
N PRO A 327 -6.89 -27.65 -4.81
CA PRO A 327 -7.32 -26.40 -4.19
C PRO A 327 -6.21 -25.77 -3.34
N PHE A 328 -6.19 -24.44 -3.28
CA PHE A 328 -5.38 -23.73 -2.30
C PHE A 328 -5.98 -23.87 -0.88
N LEU A 329 -5.17 -23.56 0.14
CA LEU A 329 -5.62 -23.53 1.54
C LEU A 329 -6.14 -22.15 1.89
N GLY A 330 -7.38 -22.08 2.37
CA GLY A 330 -7.94 -20.83 2.90
C GLY A 330 -7.27 -20.39 4.21
N GLU A 331 -7.38 -19.09 4.53
CA GLU A 331 -6.75 -18.39 5.65
C GLU A 331 -6.66 -19.18 6.98
N ALA A 332 -7.74 -19.86 7.39
CA ALA A 332 -7.78 -20.62 8.63
C ALA A 332 -6.83 -21.83 8.68
N GLU A 333 -6.40 -22.35 7.52
CA GLU A 333 -5.47 -23.48 7.39
C GLU A 333 -4.01 -23.05 7.12
N ILE A 334 -3.72 -21.77 6.96
CA ILE A 334 -2.36 -21.28 6.67
C ILE A 334 -1.49 -21.26 7.95
N PRO A 335 -0.16 -21.52 7.87
CA PRO A 335 0.75 -21.43 9.03
C PRO A 335 0.86 -19.99 9.57
N LYS A 336 0.16 -19.70 10.68
CA LYS A 336 0.09 -18.34 11.26
C LYS A 336 1.42 -17.78 11.77
N GLU A 337 2.44 -18.61 11.96
CA GLU A 337 3.79 -18.15 12.32
C GLU A 337 4.51 -17.41 11.16
N GLU A 338 3.98 -17.49 9.94
CA GLU A 338 4.50 -16.75 8.77
C GLU A 338 3.82 -15.40 8.52
N ASP A 339 2.76 -15.07 9.27
CA ASP A 339 2.19 -13.72 9.30
C ASP A 339 3.13 -12.75 10.03
N GLY A 340 4.17 -12.29 9.33
CA GLY A 340 5.00 -11.14 9.75
C GLY A 340 4.22 -9.84 9.96
N ASN A 341 2.92 -9.87 9.66
CA ASN A 341 1.90 -8.86 9.90
C ASN A 341 1.32 -8.83 11.33
N GLN A 342 1.58 -9.83 12.20
CA GLN A 342 1.06 -9.81 13.58
C GLN A 342 1.61 -8.65 14.44
N ASN A 343 2.69 -7.98 13.99
CA ASN A 343 3.20 -6.72 14.56
C ASN A 343 3.27 -5.62 13.47
N GLU A 344 2.27 -5.56 12.60
CA GLU A 344 2.12 -4.46 11.65
C GLU A 344 1.67 -3.18 12.38
N PRO A 345 2.36 -2.03 12.23
CA PRO A 345 1.87 -0.77 12.77
C PRO A 345 0.61 -0.33 12.02
N THR A 346 -0.43 0.04 12.75
CA THR A 346 -1.71 0.51 12.19
C THR A 346 -1.82 2.03 12.21
N ILE A 347 -2.77 2.57 11.44
CA ILE A 347 -3.27 3.94 11.52
C ILE A 347 -4.78 3.94 11.75
N PRO A 348 -5.33 4.96 12.44
CA PRO A 348 -6.78 5.09 12.59
C PRO A 348 -7.41 5.37 11.23
N GLY A 349 -8.34 4.50 10.82
CA GLY A 349 -9.22 4.70 9.67
C GLY A 349 -10.51 5.45 10.07
N PRO A 350 -11.32 5.87 9.08
CA PRO A 350 -12.62 6.47 9.36
C PRO A 350 -13.54 5.50 10.11
N ALA A 351 -14.51 6.07 10.85
CA ALA A 351 -15.46 5.35 11.70
C ALA A 351 -14.85 4.41 12.77
N GLY A 352 -13.58 4.62 13.16
CA GLY A 352 -12.92 3.88 14.24
C GLY A 352 -12.32 2.53 13.81
N THR A 353 -12.24 2.27 12.51
CA THR A 353 -11.46 1.16 11.94
C THR A 353 -9.96 1.36 12.16
N THR A 354 -9.17 0.29 12.01
CA THR A 354 -7.69 0.38 11.97
C THR A 354 -7.17 -0.18 10.65
N ILE A 355 -6.33 0.59 9.96
CA ILE A 355 -5.74 0.22 8.66
C ILE A 355 -4.27 -0.14 8.89
N GLY A 356 -3.82 -1.26 8.34
CA GLY A 356 -2.39 -1.64 8.34
C GLY A 356 -1.55 -0.72 7.44
N GLN A 357 -0.42 -0.19 7.95
CA GLN A 357 0.47 0.71 7.18
C GLN A 357 1.25 0.04 6.03
N ARG A 358 1.35 -1.30 6.01
CA ARG A 358 2.09 -2.11 5.03
C ARG A 358 1.18 -2.93 4.15
N SER A 359 0.11 -3.50 4.71
CA SER A 359 -0.87 -4.34 4.02
C SER A 359 -2.03 -3.54 3.43
N GLY A 360 -2.30 -2.33 3.96
CA GLY A 360 -3.52 -1.57 3.62
C GLY A 360 -4.80 -2.19 4.17
N ALA A 361 -4.74 -3.32 4.87
CA ALA A 361 -5.92 -4.06 5.29
C ALA A 361 -6.71 -3.32 6.37
N ILE A 362 -8.04 -3.28 6.23
CA ILE A 362 -8.95 -2.76 7.26
C ILE A 362 -9.25 -3.87 8.28
N GLU A 363 -8.92 -3.62 9.55
CA GLU A 363 -9.51 -4.33 10.67
C GLU A 363 -10.74 -3.57 11.20
N PRO A 364 -11.82 -4.28 11.57
CA PRO A 364 -12.98 -3.67 12.21
C PRO A 364 -12.59 -3.06 13.56
N PRO A 365 -13.35 -2.07 14.08
CA PRO A 365 -13.13 -1.54 15.42
C PRO A 365 -13.12 -2.67 16.44
N SER A 366 -11.95 -2.93 17.03
CA SER A 366 -11.80 -3.95 18.07
C SER A 366 -12.60 -3.54 19.30
N GLU A 367 -13.74 -4.21 19.54
CA GLU A 367 -14.38 -4.16 20.85
C GLU A 367 -13.33 -4.56 21.90
N THR A 368 -13.12 -3.70 22.89
CA THR A 368 -12.04 -3.81 23.88
C THR A 368 -12.33 -4.91 24.91
N THR A 369 -12.25 -6.15 24.42
CA THR A 369 -12.18 -7.41 25.15
C THR A 369 -10.87 -7.49 25.94
N SER A 370 -10.80 -6.59 26.92
CA SER A 370 -9.74 -6.50 27.91
C SER A 370 -9.65 -7.84 28.64
N SER A 371 -8.64 -8.62 28.27
CA SER A 371 -8.32 -9.93 28.83
C SER A 371 -7.73 -9.80 30.24
N ALA A 372 -8.57 -9.29 31.15
CA ALA A 372 -8.27 -9.13 32.56
C ALA A 372 -7.97 -10.51 33.17
N ALA A 373 -6.68 -10.79 33.37
CA ALA A 373 -6.18 -12.06 33.91
C ALA A 373 -6.59 -12.23 35.39
N GLN A 374 -7.81 -12.69 35.62
CA GLN A 374 -8.30 -13.04 36.95
C GLN A 374 -7.66 -14.34 37.44
N SER A 375 -6.69 -14.21 38.35
CA SER A 375 -6.06 -15.31 39.08
C SER A 375 -7.01 -15.88 40.15
N GLY A 376 -7.99 -16.68 39.71
CA GLY A 376 -8.86 -17.47 40.59
C GLY A 376 -8.15 -18.69 41.18
N ALA A 377 -8.14 -18.84 42.50
CA ALA A 377 -7.31 -19.82 43.21
C ALA A 377 -8.05 -21.13 43.60
N ALA A 378 -7.37 -22.26 43.38
CA ALA A 378 -7.61 -23.57 44.02
C ALA A 378 -6.30 -24.38 43.99
N GLY A 379 -6.02 -25.35 44.87
CA GLY A 379 -6.77 -25.73 46.07
C GLY A 379 -6.43 -27.15 46.57
N ALA A 380 -5.64 -27.24 47.65
CA ALA A 380 -5.31 -28.44 48.43
C ALA A 380 -4.45 -29.56 47.78
N GLY A 381 -3.72 -30.29 48.63
CA GLY A 381 -2.85 -31.43 48.31
C GLY A 381 -1.61 -31.48 49.22
N ALA A 382 -1.51 -32.46 50.14
CA ALA A 382 -0.53 -32.43 51.23
C ALA A 382 0.11 -33.79 51.58
N GLY A 383 1.40 -33.76 51.94
CA GLY A 383 2.14 -34.89 52.56
C GLY A 383 2.80 -35.87 51.58
N ILE A 384 3.78 -36.71 51.98
CA ILE A 384 4.47 -36.86 53.29
C ILE A 384 5.97 -37.22 53.06
N SER A 385 6.80 -36.89 54.05
CA SER A 385 8.26 -37.01 54.23
C SER A 385 9.00 -38.30 53.79
N SER A 386 10.31 -38.14 53.52
CA SER A 386 11.38 -39.01 54.06
C SER A 386 12.69 -38.21 54.25
N ILE A 387 13.67 -38.74 55.02
CA ILE A 387 14.80 -37.96 55.57
C ILE A 387 16.11 -38.78 55.55
N ALA A 388 17.20 -38.26 54.94
CA ALA A 388 18.59 -38.66 55.22
C ALA A 388 19.64 -37.67 54.64
N ALA A 389 20.78 -37.53 55.30
CA ALA A 389 22.00 -36.76 54.93
C ALA A 389 23.18 -37.30 55.80
N PRO A 390 24.45 -36.83 55.69
CA PRO A 390 25.12 -35.93 54.73
C PRO A 390 26.16 -36.74 53.90
N THR A 391 27.21 -36.30 53.18
CA THR A 391 28.11 -35.12 53.06
C THR A 391 28.62 -35.09 51.59
N THR A 392 29.21 -34.06 50.93
CA THR A 392 29.67 -32.67 51.17
C THR A 392 29.88 -32.03 49.75
N THR A 393 30.34 -30.80 49.46
CA THR A 393 31.00 -29.69 50.20
C THR A 393 30.64 -28.36 49.47
N ALA A 394 30.41 -27.25 50.18
CA ALA A 394 31.27 -26.04 50.26
C ALA A 394 31.44 -25.16 48.98
N PRO A 395 31.46 -23.81 49.09
CA PRO A 395 30.50 -23.03 48.31
C PRO A 395 31.06 -21.80 47.54
N ALA A 396 30.19 -21.16 46.75
CA ALA A 396 30.36 -19.79 46.23
C ALA A 396 29.14 -18.92 46.64
N PRO A 397 29.32 -17.67 47.12
CA PRO A 397 28.24 -16.83 47.65
C PRO A 397 27.57 -15.92 46.61
N ALA A 398 26.43 -15.35 47.00
CA ALA A 398 25.52 -14.57 46.17
C ALA A 398 26.00 -13.14 45.81
N SER A 399 25.43 -12.60 44.73
CA SER A 399 25.38 -11.17 44.41
C SER A 399 23.96 -10.65 44.66
N ALA A 400 23.82 -9.47 45.27
CA ALA A 400 22.52 -8.86 45.58
C ALA A 400 22.52 -7.34 45.36
N SER A 401 21.33 -6.81 45.00
CA SER A 401 20.88 -5.42 45.11
C SER A 401 21.79 -4.29 44.59
N ALA A 402 21.31 -3.64 43.52
CA ALA A 402 21.83 -2.40 42.96
C ALA A 402 21.91 -1.22 43.93
N GLN A 403 22.75 -0.23 43.60
CA GLN A 403 22.51 1.18 43.94
C GLN A 403 23.12 2.14 42.91
N THR A 404 22.61 3.37 42.90
CA THR A 404 22.79 4.40 41.85
C THR A 404 24.07 5.22 42.02
N ALA A 405 24.74 5.58 40.91
CA ALA A 405 25.80 6.61 40.89
C ALA A 405 25.79 7.40 39.56
N ALA A 406 26.20 8.66 39.61
CA ALA A 406 26.01 9.65 38.55
C ALA A 406 27.07 9.65 37.44
N GLN A 407 26.75 10.33 36.33
CA GLN A 407 27.70 10.71 35.28
C GLN A 407 28.79 11.68 35.79
N PRO A 408 30.00 11.59 35.24
CA PRO A 408 30.82 12.75 34.90
C PRO A 408 30.88 12.93 33.37
N ALA A 409 30.91 14.18 32.91
CA ALA A 409 31.01 14.51 31.47
C ALA A 409 32.47 14.78 31.04
N GLY A 410 32.76 14.62 29.74
CA GLY A 410 33.93 15.26 29.11
C GLY A 410 35.03 14.35 28.55
N ALA A 411 34.73 13.58 27.49
CA ALA A 411 35.72 13.11 26.52
C ALA A 411 35.05 12.97 25.14
N GLY A 412 35.69 13.49 24.09
CA GLY A 412 35.15 13.43 22.72
C GLY A 412 35.18 12.00 22.13
N PRO A 413 34.25 11.67 21.21
CA PRO A 413 34.15 10.32 20.65
C PRO A 413 35.38 9.97 19.79
N ALA A 414 36.11 8.93 20.20
CA ALA A 414 37.16 8.33 19.38
C ALA A 414 36.52 7.57 18.20
N ILE A 415 36.98 7.83 16.98
CA ILE A 415 36.48 7.19 15.76
C ILE A 415 36.72 5.68 15.83
N GLN A 416 35.65 4.90 15.87
CA GLN A 416 35.76 3.45 15.98
C GLN A 416 36.10 2.81 14.62
N PRO A 417 37.00 1.81 14.56
CA PRO A 417 37.37 1.15 13.30
C PRO A 417 36.17 0.60 12.51
N GLN A 418 35.17 0.07 13.23
CA GLN A 418 33.95 -0.50 12.65
C GLN A 418 33.16 0.53 11.83
N HIS A 419 33.10 1.79 12.26
CA HIS A 419 32.39 2.86 11.55
C HIS A 419 33.06 3.17 10.19
N ILE A 420 34.39 3.08 10.13
CA ILE A 420 35.17 3.25 8.89
C ILE A 420 34.88 2.08 7.94
N GLU A 421 34.85 0.85 8.47
CA GLU A 421 34.52 -0.35 7.69
C GLU A 421 33.08 -0.34 7.14
N THR A 422 32.10 0.20 7.88
CA THR A 422 30.73 0.39 7.39
C THR A 422 30.68 1.32 6.17
N LEU A 423 31.30 2.50 6.25
CA LEU A 423 31.32 3.47 5.14
C LEU A 423 32.12 2.95 3.93
N MET A 424 33.21 2.22 4.17
CA MET A 424 33.94 1.52 3.10
C MET A 424 33.10 0.42 2.44
N GLY A 425 32.27 -0.29 3.21
CA GLY A 425 31.30 -1.26 2.68
C GLY A 425 30.22 -0.62 1.80
N MET A 426 29.91 0.67 2.01
CA MET A 426 29.03 1.47 1.14
C MET A 426 29.75 2.05 -0.09
N GLY A 427 31.06 1.83 -0.24
CA GLY A 427 31.86 2.26 -1.39
C GLY A 427 32.73 3.50 -1.18
N ALA A 428 32.78 4.08 0.03
CA ALA A 428 33.68 5.18 0.34
C ALA A 428 35.16 4.73 0.36
N THR A 429 36.10 5.61 -0.01
CA THR A 429 37.51 5.34 0.30
C THR A 429 37.77 5.51 1.80
N ARG A 430 38.81 4.83 2.32
CA ARG A 430 39.16 4.87 3.75
C ARG A 430 39.42 6.29 4.27
N GLU A 431 40.02 7.14 3.43
CA GLU A 431 40.35 8.52 3.79
C GLU A 431 39.09 9.39 3.85
N GLN A 432 38.19 9.27 2.87
CA GLN A 432 36.87 9.92 2.88
C GLN A 432 36.02 9.47 4.09
N ALA A 433 36.00 8.17 4.40
CA ALA A 433 35.29 7.62 5.56
C ALA A 433 35.81 8.22 6.89
N ILE A 434 37.13 8.31 7.07
CA ILE A 434 37.74 8.94 8.25
C ILE A 434 37.42 10.44 8.31
N GLN A 435 37.52 11.16 7.20
CA GLN A 435 37.28 12.60 7.15
C GLN A 435 35.81 12.96 7.39
N ALA A 436 34.87 12.20 6.84
CA ALA A 436 33.45 12.37 7.11
C ALA A 436 33.08 12.01 8.55
N LEU A 437 33.65 10.95 9.13
CA LEU A 437 33.47 10.62 10.55
C LEU A 437 34.09 11.68 11.49
N GLN A 438 35.14 12.41 11.06
CA GLN A 438 35.63 13.58 11.79
C GLN A 438 34.65 14.76 11.72
N ALA A 439 34.08 15.04 10.55
CA ALA A 439 33.09 16.10 10.36
C ALA A 439 31.73 15.80 11.04
N ALA A 440 31.38 14.51 11.19
CA ALA A 440 30.14 14.02 11.77
C ALA A 440 30.25 13.62 13.26
N GLU A 441 31.33 14.02 13.96
CA GLU A 441 31.59 13.67 15.37
C GLU A 441 31.47 12.16 15.68
N GLY A 442 31.85 11.31 14.73
CA GLY A 442 31.81 9.84 14.81
C GLY A 442 30.48 9.19 14.43
N ASN A 443 29.44 9.97 14.08
CA ASN A 443 28.15 9.45 13.63
C ASN A 443 28.23 8.89 12.19
N VAL A 444 27.81 7.64 11.99
CA VAL A 444 27.91 6.93 10.70
C VAL A 444 26.89 7.44 9.68
N ASP A 445 25.64 7.68 10.08
CA ASP A 445 24.56 8.07 9.18
C ASP A 445 24.79 9.48 8.62
N VAL A 446 25.26 10.41 9.46
CA VAL A 446 25.64 11.76 9.05
C VAL A 446 26.90 11.74 8.18
N ALA A 447 27.89 10.88 8.50
CA ALA A 447 29.07 10.71 7.65
C ALA A 447 28.74 10.08 6.29
N ALA A 448 27.78 9.15 6.22
CA ALA A 448 27.27 8.60 4.96
C ALA A 448 26.55 9.68 4.15
N GLY A 449 25.74 10.53 4.80
CA GLY A 449 25.15 11.72 4.19
C GLY A 449 26.21 12.59 3.50
N ILE A 450 27.27 12.96 4.21
CA ILE A 450 28.37 13.83 3.72
C ILE A 450 29.16 13.22 2.55
N ILE A 451 29.15 11.90 2.36
CA ILE A 451 29.89 11.22 1.28
C ILE A 451 29.01 10.98 0.04
N PHE A 452 27.71 10.73 0.22
CA PHE A 452 26.83 10.20 -0.83
C PHE A 452 25.67 11.13 -1.25
N PHE A 453 25.52 12.31 -0.61
CA PHE A 453 24.51 13.33 -0.93
C PHE A 453 25.10 14.75 -0.92
#